data_AF-A0A7W1IDB4-F1
#
_entry.id   AF-A0A7W1IDB4-F1
#
_cell.length_a   1.000
_cell.length_b   1.000
_cell.length_c   1.000
_cell.angle_alpha   90.00
_cell.angle_beta   90.00
_cell.angle_gamma   90.00
#
_symmetry.space_group_name_H-M   'P 1'
#
loop_
_entity.id
_entity.type
_entity.pdbx_description
1 polymer ?
#
loop_
_entity_poly.entity_id
_entity_poly.type
_entity_poly.pdbx_seq_one_letter_code
_entity_poly.pdbx_strand_id
1 'polypeptide(L)'
;MKIRGVLIEETFAEAFTMRVARLVITARSSRWVREASLKLTGFATSVIGCKVEAAIERELTPAETPDGRPGVSILVMTMGKDDLPKRLIERVGQTVLTCPTTACYDGLPDAPDRVGVGSALRFFGDGFQASKVVGGERFWRIPVMEGEFLVQEKFGMIKGVGGGNFLILARSADAALEAAEAAVDAIAGHPGVILPFPGGVVRSGSKVGSRRIKSMIASTNDAFCPTLRAITRTALPADVNSVLELVINGVDVPAVASAMKVGIDAACRDGIVAISAGNYGGKLGPHHFHLRKIMAGDTSAATG
;
A
#
# COMPACT_ATOMS: atom_id res chain seq x y z
N MET A 1 5.46 -23.23 -14.30
CA MET A 1 5.52 -24.01 -13.04
C MET A 1 4.13 -24.10 -12.45
N LYS A 2 3.89 -25.01 -11.50
CA LYS A 2 2.61 -25.11 -10.77
C LYS A 2 2.83 -25.04 -9.27
N ILE A 3 1.93 -24.38 -8.56
CA ILE A 3 1.86 -24.34 -7.09
C ILE A 3 0.46 -24.83 -6.70
N ARG A 4 0.37 -25.87 -5.87
CA ARG A 4 -0.92 -26.47 -5.44
C ARG A 4 -1.87 -26.78 -6.62
N GLY A 5 -1.31 -27.22 -7.75
CA GLY A 5 -2.07 -27.52 -8.98
C GLY A 5 -2.38 -26.31 -9.87
N VAL A 6 -2.25 -25.08 -9.36
CA VAL A 6 -2.50 -23.82 -10.09
C VAL A 6 -1.29 -23.44 -10.95
N LEU A 7 -1.52 -23.01 -12.19
CA LEU A 7 -0.47 -22.55 -13.09
C LEU A 7 0.07 -21.19 -12.65
N ILE A 8 1.39 -21.07 -12.51
CA ILE A 8 2.06 -19.76 -12.41
C ILE A 8 2.61 -19.40 -13.79
N GLU A 9 2.06 -18.35 -14.39
CA GLU A 9 2.46 -17.88 -15.71
C GLU A 9 3.93 -17.42 -15.74
N GLU A 10 4.55 -17.50 -16.91
CA GLU A 10 5.91 -17.02 -17.12
C GLU A 10 5.89 -15.54 -17.46
N THR A 11 5.62 -14.73 -16.45
CA THR A 11 5.47 -13.28 -16.57
C THR A 11 6.08 -12.59 -15.35
N PHE A 12 6.01 -11.27 -15.33
CA PHE A 12 6.46 -10.44 -14.23
C PHE A 12 5.47 -9.30 -13.95
N ALA A 13 5.49 -8.81 -12.72
CA ALA A 13 4.84 -7.57 -12.34
C ALA A 13 5.80 -6.40 -12.56
N GLU A 14 5.33 -5.32 -13.19
CA GLU A 14 6.13 -4.12 -13.42
C GLU A 14 5.73 -3.01 -12.46
N ALA A 15 6.68 -2.59 -11.62
CA ALA A 15 6.45 -1.68 -10.51
C ALA A 15 7.36 -0.45 -10.57
N PHE A 16 7.03 0.57 -9.79
CA PHE A 16 7.56 1.91 -9.87
C PHE A 16 8.25 2.32 -8.59
N THR A 17 9.29 3.16 -8.72
CA THR A 17 9.87 3.82 -7.55
C THR A 17 8.90 4.87 -7.02
N MET A 18 8.60 4.79 -5.73
CA MET A 18 7.74 5.75 -5.01
C MET A 18 8.48 6.36 -3.82
N ARG A 19 7.90 7.42 -3.25
CA ARG A 19 8.31 8.01 -1.98
C ARG A 19 7.44 7.46 -0.87
N VAL A 20 8.06 7.06 0.22
CA VAL A 20 7.39 6.39 1.35
C VAL A 20 7.68 7.15 2.62
N ALA A 21 6.65 7.40 3.40
CA ALA A 21 6.75 7.71 4.82
C ALA A 21 6.03 6.62 5.60
N ARG A 22 6.56 6.28 6.78
CA ARG A 22 5.89 5.41 7.75
C ARG A 22 5.44 6.26 8.93
N LEU A 23 4.15 6.20 9.23
CA LEU A 23 3.57 6.80 10.41
C LEU A 23 3.38 5.72 11.47
N VAL A 24 3.66 6.07 12.72
CA VAL A 24 3.23 5.30 13.89
C VAL A 24 2.20 6.14 14.62
N ILE A 25 0.97 5.65 14.68
CA ILE A 25 -0.14 6.34 15.36
C ILE A 25 -0.53 5.52 16.57
N THR A 26 -0.59 6.16 17.73
CA THR A 26 -1.02 5.53 18.98
C THR A 26 -2.27 6.20 19.50
N ALA A 27 -3.07 5.48 20.28
CA ALA A 27 -4.28 6.01 20.90
C ALA A 27 -4.56 5.29 22.22
N ARG A 28 -5.57 5.75 22.98
CA ARG A 28 -5.93 5.16 24.28
C ARG A 28 -6.37 3.69 24.19
N SER A 29 -6.89 3.26 23.04
CA SER A 29 -7.35 1.88 22.82
C SER A 29 -7.29 1.52 21.34
N SER A 30 -7.25 0.23 21.01
CA SER A 30 -7.26 -0.27 19.63
C SER A 30 -8.47 0.22 18.82
N ARG A 31 -9.62 0.47 19.49
CA ARG A 31 -10.78 1.11 18.85
C ARG A 31 -10.42 2.46 18.24
N TRP A 32 -9.76 3.33 19.00
CA TRP A 32 -9.41 4.69 18.55
C TRP A 32 -8.23 4.69 17.56
N VAL A 33 -7.30 3.73 17.71
CA VAL A 33 -6.28 3.47 16.69
C VAL A 33 -6.94 3.16 15.35
N ARG A 34 -7.95 2.29 15.34
CA ARG A 34 -8.69 1.90 14.14
C ARG A 34 -9.47 3.06 13.51
N GLU A 35 -10.13 3.90 14.31
CA GLU A 35 -10.85 5.08 13.78
C GLU A 35 -9.88 6.06 13.09
N ALA A 36 -8.73 6.35 13.71
CA ALA A 36 -7.71 7.20 13.12
C ALA A 36 -7.14 6.60 11.84
N SER A 37 -6.77 5.30 11.86
CA SER A 37 -6.15 4.64 10.73
C SER A 37 -7.07 4.57 9.52
N LEU A 38 -8.33 4.15 9.70
CA LEU A 38 -9.29 4.04 8.61
C LEU A 38 -9.60 5.40 7.96
N LYS A 39 -9.68 6.46 8.76
CA LYS A 39 -9.90 7.80 8.23
C LYS A 39 -8.67 8.31 7.49
N LEU A 40 -7.47 8.06 8.02
CA LEU A 40 -6.20 8.46 7.41
C LEU A 40 -5.93 7.72 6.09
N THR A 41 -6.26 6.43 6.00
CA THR A 41 -6.00 5.61 4.79
C THR A 41 -7.20 5.61 3.82
N GLY A 42 -8.31 6.25 4.18
CA GLY A 42 -9.46 6.44 3.29
C GLY A 42 -9.12 7.29 2.07
N PHE A 43 -9.78 6.99 0.93
CA PHE A 43 -9.55 7.67 -0.35
C PHE A 43 -8.06 7.77 -0.73
N ALA A 44 -7.35 6.64 -0.66
CA ALA A 44 -5.91 6.54 -0.90
C ALA A 44 -5.55 5.27 -1.68
N THR A 45 -6.33 4.92 -2.71
CA THR A 45 -6.17 3.64 -3.42
C THR A 45 -5.18 3.70 -4.58
N SER A 46 -5.12 4.83 -5.29
CA SER A 46 -4.20 5.01 -6.41
C SER A 46 -3.75 6.46 -6.55
N VAL A 47 -2.44 6.67 -6.76
CA VAL A 47 -1.87 8.00 -7.00
C VAL A 47 -2.42 8.70 -8.26
N ILE A 48 -2.97 7.95 -9.22
CA ILE A 48 -3.55 8.50 -10.45
C ILE A 48 -4.70 9.46 -10.11
N GLY A 49 -5.64 9.00 -9.28
CA GLY A 49 -6.83 9.74 -8.87
C GLY A 49 -6.71 10.36 -7.47
N CYS A 50 -6.37 9.55 -6.46
CA CYS A 50 -6.31 9.93 -5.06
C CYS A 50 -5.07 10.77 -4.69
N LYS A 51 -4.07 10.82 -5.59
CA LYS A 51 -2.79 11.54 -5.41
C LYS A 51 -1.88 10.99 -4.30
N VAL A 52 -2.26 9.87 -3.70
CA VAL A 52 -1.54 9.19 -2.63
C VAL A 52 -2.06 7.76 -2.53
N GLU A 53 -1.18 6.85 -2.15
CA GLU A 53 -1.51 5.48 -1.79
C GLU A 53 -1.17 5.27 -0.33
N ALA A 54 -2.14 4.81 0.46
CA ALA A 54 -1.93 4.61 1.90
C ALA A 54 -2.80 3.47 2.43
N ALA A 55 -2.22 2.66 3.31
CA ALA A 55 -2.92 1.58 3.99
C ALA A 55 -2.20 1.22 5.29
N ILE A 56 -2.91 0.49 6.15
CA ILE A 56 -2.33 -0.07 7.37
C ILE A 56 -1.28 -1.11 6.97
N GLU A 57 -0.07 -0.95 7.49
CA GLU A 57 1.01 -1.94 7.36
C GLU A 57 0.77 -3.06 8.37
N ARG A 58 0.67 -2.69 9.65
CA ARG A 58 0.43 -3.64 10.76
C ARG A 58 -0.01 -2.93 12.02
N GLU A 59 -0.72 -3.66 12.88
CA GLU A 59 -0.95 -3.24 14.26
C GLU A 59 0.35 -3.35 15.08
N LEU A 60 0.47 -2.49 16.10
CA LEU A 60 1.61 -2.42 17.01
C LEU A 60 1.14 -2.67 18.44
N THR A 61 1.85 -3.54 19.15
CA THR A 61 1.65 -3.73 20.58
C THR A 61 2.19 -2.52 21.35
N PRO A 62 1.71 -2.26 22.58
CA PRO A 62 2.25 -1.21 23.44
C PRO A 62 3.78 -1.21 23.55
N ALA A 63 4.41 -2.39 23.60
CA ALA A 63 5.87 -2.53 23.72
C ALA A 63 6.65 -2.06 22.48
N GLU A 64 6.00 -1.97 21.32
CA GLU A 64 6.61 -1.51 20.06
C GLU A 64 6.40 -0.01 19.82
N THR A 65 5.67 0.67 20.69
CA THR A 65 5.29 2.08 20.49
C THR A 65 6.09 3.02 21.39
N PRO A 66 6.37 4.26 20.93
CA PRO A 66 7.17 5.21 21.71
C PRO A 66 6.56 5.63 23.07
N ASP A 67 5.24 5.50 23.24
CA ASP A 67 4.51 5.96 24.42
C ASP A 67 3.83 4.83 25.22
N GLY A 68 4.09 3.57 24.86
CA GLY A 68 3.55 2.42 25.59
C GLY A 68 2.04 2.23 25.42
N ARG A 69 1.44 2.75 24.35
CA ARG A 69 0.00 2.62 24.07
C ARG A 69 -0.26 1.74 22.84
N PRO A 70 -1.46 1.18 22.66
CA PRO A 70 -1.79 0.49 21.42
C PRO A 70 -1.57 1.41 20.22
N GLY A 71 -1.02 0.86 19.13
CA GLY A 71 -0.72 1.65 17.95
C GLY A 71 -0.85 0.90 16.63
N VAL A 72 -0.58 1.62 15.56
CA VAL A 72 -0.61 1.12 14.18
C VAL A 72 0.50 1.74 13.37
N SER A 73 1.11 0.93 12.51
CA SER A 73 2.02 1.39 11.49
C SER A 73 1.27 1.56 10.16
N ILE A 74 1.48 2.69 9.49
CA ILE A 74 0.84 3.03 8.22
C ILE A 74 1.91 3.49 7.25
N LEU A 75 1.87 2.96 6.03
CA LEU A 75 2.67 3.52 4.93
C LEU A 75 1.82 4.52 4.14
N VAL A 76 2.43 5.67 3.83
CA VAL A 76 1.87 6.70 2.97
C VAL A 76 2.84 6.92 1.83
N MET A 77 2.35 6.80 0.59
CA MET A 77 3.18 6.74 -0.60
C MET A 77 2.70 7.67 -1.70
N THR A 78 3.64 8.34 -2.37
CA THR A 78 3.40 9.22 -3.52
C THR A 78 4.45 8.98 -4.60
N MET A 79 4.18 9.42 -5.83
CA MET A 79 5.19 9.40 -6.90
C MET A 79 6.29 10.45 -6.66
N GLY A 80 5.88 11.69 -6.34
CA GLY A 80 6.77 12.82 -6.17
C GLY A 80 7.27 13.02 -4.74
N LYS A 81 8.52 13.48 -4.60
CA LYS A 81 9.13 13.91 -3.33
C LYS A 81 8.38 15.10 -2.71
N ASP A 82 7.92 16.02 -3.55
CA ASP A 82 7.29 17.27 -3.09
C ASP A 82 5.80 17.10 -2.76
N ASP A 83 5.19 16.00 -3.20
CA ASP A 83 3.78 15.69 -2.91
C ASP A 83 3.62 15.05 -1.54
N LEU A 84 4.57 14.20 -1.11
CA LEU A 84 4.46 13.45 0.13
C LEU A 84 4.26 14.35 1.36
N PRO A 85 5.03 15.44 1.57
CA PRO A 85 4.81 16.34 2.71
C PRO A 85 3.40 16.91 2.75
N LYS A 86 2.85 17.33 1.60
CA LYS A 86 1.50 17.89 1.50
C LYS A 86 0.46 16.86 1.93
N ARG A 87 0.58 15.63 1.42
CA ARG A 87 -0.35 14.53 1.73
C ARG A 87 -0.28 14.13 3.20
N LEU A 88 0.91 14.10 3.79
CA LEU A 88 1.09 13.82 5.22
C LEU A 88 0.46 14.89 6.10
N ILE A 89 0.71 16.17 5.81
CA ILE A 89 0.16 17.29 6.59
C ILE A 89 -1.38 17.28 6.52
N GLU A 90 -1.96 17.16 5.33
CA GLU A 90 -3.41 17.09 5.15
C GLU A 90 -4.02 15.91 5.89
N ARG A 91 -3.46 14.70 5.72
CA ARG A 91 -4.01 13.50 6.33
C ARG A 91 -3.84 13.49 7.83
N VAL A 92 -2.64 13.71 8.37
CA VAL A 92 -2.42 13.74 9.82
C VAL A 92 -3.23 14.87 10.45
N GLY A 93 -3.24 16.06 9.86
CA GLY A 93 -3.96 17.22 10.38
C GLY A 93 -5.50 17.07 10.38
N GLN A 94 -6.06 16.37 9.40
CA GLN A 94 -7.52 16.25 9.26
C GLN A 94 -8.10 14.92 9.77
N THR A 95 -7.24 13.95 10.11
CA THR A 95 -7.71 12.60 10.51
C THR A 95 -7.08 12.06 11.78
N VAL A 96 -5.86 12.49 12.14
CA VAL A 96 -5.17 12.05 13.37
C VAL A 96 -5.30 13.12 14.43
N LEU A 97 -4.85 14.35 14.16
CA LEU A 97 -4.98 15.50 15.07
C LEU A 97 -6.43 15.67 15.58
N THR A 98 -7.41 15.41 14.72
CA THR A 98 -8.84 15.52 15.02
C THR A 98 -9.44 14.27 15.68
N CYS A 99 -8.72 13.16 15.72
CA CYS A 99 -9.18 11.90 16.31
C CYS A 99 -8.82 11.84 17.80
N PRO A 100 -9.78 11.48 18.68
CA PRO A 100 -9.55 11.45 20.12
C PRO A 100 -8.35 10.61 20.54
N THR A 101 -7.65 11.11 21.55
CA THR A 101 -6.55 10.46 22.26
C THR A 101 -5.29 10.21 21.43
N THR A 102 -5.24 10.60 20.17
CA THR A 102 -4.15 10.16 19.29
C THR A 102 -2.82 10.87 19.56
N ALA A 103 -1.72 10.20 19.23
CA ALA A 103 -0.42 10.82 19.01
C ALA A 103 0.21 10.25 17.72
N CYS A 104 1.14 10.99 17.10
CA CYS A 104 1.72 10.61 15.81
C CYS A 104 3.25 10.72 15.81
N TYR A 105 3.93 9.64 15.44
CA TYR A 105 5.37 9.43 15.54
C TYR A 105 5.97 8.98 14.22
N ASP A 106 7.25 9.27 14.03
CA ASP A 106 8.03 8.83 12.89
C ASP A 106 8.31 7.32 12.94
N GLY A 107 7.97 6.61 11.86
CA GLY A 107 8.28 5.18 11.70
C GLY A 107 9.57 4.90 10.92
N LEU A 108 10.28 5.92 10.45
CA LEU A 108 11.54 5.82 9.70
C LEU A 108 12.60 6.78 10.26
N PRO A 109 13.03 6.64 11.53
CA PRO A 109 13.91 7.59 12.19
C PRO A 109 15.28 7.75 11.49
N ASP A 110 15.79 6.67 10.88
CA ASP A 110 17.08 6.63 10.20
C ASP A 110 17.02 7.12 8.74
N ALA A 111 15.85 7.54 8.25
CA ALA A 111 15.73 8.01 6.88
C ALA A 111 16.49 9.33 6.67
N PRO A 112 17.29 9.44 5.58
CA PRO A 112 18.10 10.63 5.34
C PRO A 112 17.27 11.86 4.97
N ASP A 113 16.21 11.66 4.18
CA ASP A 113 15.25 12.71 3.87
C ASP A 113 14.23 12.82 5.01
N ARG A 114 14.08 14.02 5.58
CA ARG A 114 13.13 14.29 6.68
C ARG A 114 12.12 15.36 6.26
N VAL A 115 10.84 15.16 6.59
CA VAL A 115 9.72 16.06 6.25
C VAL A 115 9.06 16.62 7.51
N GLY A 116 8.89 17.94 7.59
CA GLY A 116 8.41 18.64 8.79
C GLY A 116 6.89 18.63 8.96
N VAL A 117 6.29 17.47 9.21
CA VAL A 117 4.84 17.34 9.42
C VAL A 117 4.41 18.00 10.73
N GLY A 118 5.04 17.65 11.85
CA GLY A 118 4.77 18.31 13.12
C GLY A 118 5.15 19.79 13.11
N SER A 119 6.24 20.16 12.42
CA SER A 119 6.61 21.57 12.21
C SER A 119 5.50 22.39 11.56
N ALA A 120 4.74 21.81 10.64
CA ALA A 120 3.62 22.47 9.96
C ALA A 120 2.36 22.45 10.82
N LEU A 121 2.01 21.30 11.41
CA LEU A 121 0.79 21.16 12.20
C LEU A 121 0.80 21.97 13.49
N ARG A 122 1.98 22.26 14.06
CA ARG A 122 2.11 23.02 15.31
C ARG A 122 1.43 24.40 15.27
N PHE A 123 1.30 25.00 14.09
CA PHE A 123 0.67 26.31 13.93
C PHE A 123 -0.83 26.29 14.23
N PHE A 124 -1.48 25.11 14.23
CA PHE A 124 -2.86 24.97 14.72
C PHE A 124 -3.00 25.39 16.19
N GLY A 125 -1.92 25.30 16.98
CA GLY A 125 -1.91 25.75 18.37
C GLY A 125 -1.91 27.26 18.55
N ASP A 126 -1.91 28.07 17.48
CA ASP A 126 -2.03 29.53 17.51
C ASP A 126 -1.10 30.26 18.50
N GLY A 127 0.15 29.79 18.59
CA GLY A 127 1.16 30.34 19.50
C GLY A 127 1.19 29.70 20.89
N PHE A 128 0.20 28.87 21.24
CA PHE A 128 0.13 28.15 22.51
C PHE A 128 0.81 26.78 22.49
N GLN A 129 1.28 26.31 21.33
CA GLN A 129 1.99 25.05 21.22
C GLN A 129 3.32 25.06 22.01
N ALA A 130 3.62 23.95 22.68
CA ALA A 130 4.89 23.75 23.38
C ALA A 130 5.80 22.79 22.61
N SER A 131 7.10 23.06 22.62
CA SER A 131 8.11 22.14 22.09
C SER A 131 8.77 21.35 23.21
N LYS A 132 9.05 20.07 22.98
CA LYS A 132 9.86 19.25 23.88
C LYS A 132 10.87 18.43 23.07
N VAL A 133 12.06 18.24 23.60
CA VAL A 133 13.06 17.33 23.05
C VAL A 133 13.20 16.14 24.01
N VAL A 134 13.03 14.93 23.48
CA VAL A 134 13.14 13.66 24.23
C VAL A 134 13.96 12.70 23.38
N GLY A 135 15.04 12.15 23.93
CA GLY A 135 15.90 11.22 23.19
C GLY A 135 16.53 11.82 21.93
N GLY A 136 16.77 13.13 21.89
CA GLY A 136 17.28 13.83 20.70
C GLY A 136 16.22 14.18 19.65
N GLU A 137 15.01 13.64 19.77
CA GLU A 137 13.89 13.92 18.87
C GLU A 137 13.01 15.06 19.41
N ARG A 138 12.54 15.93 18.51
CA ARG A 138 11.64 17.02 18.87
C ARG A 138 10.17 16.61 18.68
N PHE A 139 9.35 17.00 19.65
CA PHE A 139 7.91 16.85 19.66
C PHE A 139 7.21 18.19 19.84
N TRP A 140 6.03 18.31 19.27
CA TRP A 140 5.09 19.42 19.48
C TRP A 140 3.90 18.92 20.28
N ARG A 141 3.56 19.66 21.33
CA ARG A 141 2.33 19.51 22.12
C ARG A 141 1.40 20.63 21.70
N ILE A 142 0.36 20.29 20.96
CA ILE A 142 -0.58 21.25 20.37
C ILE A 142 -1.85 21.24 21.24
N PRO A 143 -2.20 22.36 21.91
CA PRO A 143 -3.43 22.45 22.69
C PRO A 143 -4.66 22.23 21.80
N VAL A 144 -5.55 21.36 22.24
CA VAL A 144 -6.83 21.02 21.58
C VAL A 144 -7.91 20.86 22.65
N MET A 145 -9.19 20.75 22.25
CA MET A 145 -10.30 20.66 23.21
C MET A 145 -10.18 19.50 24.21
N GLU A 146 -9.64 18.35 23.78
CA GLU A 146 -9.44 17.16 24.63
C GLU A 146 -8.26 17.32 25.61
N GLY A 147 -7.34 18.25 25.34
CA GLY A 147 -6.07 18.37 26.04
C GLY A 147 -4.95 18.74 25.05
N GLU A 148 -4.11 17.77 24.70
CA GLU A 148 -2.97 18.00 23.80
C GLU A 148 -2.88 16.92 22.72
N PHE A 149 -2.66 17.35 21.48
CA PHE A 149 -2.20 16.48 20.41
C PHE A 149 -0.67 16.48 20.36
N LEU A 150 -0.07 15.30 20.55
CA LEU A 150 1.38 15.12 20.47
C LEU A 150 1.79 14.63 19.08
N VAL A 151 2.72 15.35 18.44
CA VAL A 151 3.27 14.96 17.13
C VAL A 151 4.77 15.20 17.05
N GLN A 152 5.51 14.23 16.50
CA GLN A 152 6.94 14.39 16.25
C GLN A 152 7.19 15.46 15.17
N GLU A 153 8.28 16.22 15.31
CA GLU A 153 8.56 17.37 14.44
C GLU A 153 8.70 16.96 12.97
N LYS A 154 9.48 15.90 12.73
CA LYS A 154 9.86 15.44 11.39
C LYS A 154 9.60 13.95 11.25
N PHE A 155 9.29 13.56 10.02
CA PHE A 155 9.05 12.18 9.62
C PHE A 155 10.06 11.78 8.54
N GLY A 156 10.50 10.53 8.57
CA GLY A 156 11.40 9.97 7.58
C GLY A 156 10.72 9.75 6.24
N MET A 157 11.48 9.97 5.18
CA MET A 157 11.08 9.69 3.80
C MET A 157 12.16 8.85 3.12
N ILE A 158 11.76 7.73 2.54
CA ILE A 158 12.65 6.85 1.77
C ILE A 158 12.13 6.69 0.34
N LYS A 159 12.95 6.09 -0.52
CA LYS A 159 12.48 5.51 -1.77
C LYS A 159 11.98 4.10 -1.47
N GLY A 160 10.80 3.77 -1.97
CA GLY A 160 10.25 2.42 -1.92
C GLY A 160 9.70 2.03 -3.30
N VAL A 161 8.87 1.01 -3.30
CA VAL A 161 8.34 0.38 -4.52
C VAL A 161 6.82 0.36 -4.44
N GLY A 162 6.14 0.76 -5.52
CA GLY A 162 4.70 0.60 -5.63
C GLY A 162 4.28 -0.02 -6.95
N GLY A 163 3.18 -0.75 -6.94
CA GLY A 163 2.67 -1.45 -8.12
C GLY A 163 3.19 -2.87 -8.30
N GLY A 164 3.87 -3.46 -7.31
CA GLY A 164 4.07 -4.91 -7.30
C GLY A 164 2.69 -5.57 -7.32
N ASN A 165 2.46 -6.59 -8.14
CA ASN A 165 1.11 -7.11 -8.29
C ASN A 165 1.08 -8.56 -8.75
N PHE A 166 -0.06 -9.21 -8.56
CA PHE A 166 -0.40 -10.44 -9.25
C PHE A 166 -1.91 -10.51 -9.51
N LEU A 167 -2.27 -11.23 -10.56
CA LEU A 167 -3.63 -11.44 -11.03
C LEU A 167 -4.06 -12.87 -10.69
N ILE A 168 -5.24 -13.03 -10.09
CA ILE A 168 -5.89 -14.30 -9.80
C ILE A 168 -6.93 -14.55 -10.89
N LEU A 169 -6.69 -15.55 -11.74
CA LEU A 169 -7.58 -15.91 -12.84
C LEU A 169 -8.39 -17.15 -12.43
N ALA A 170 -9.70 -16.97 -12.19
CA ALA A 170 -10.55 -18.00 -11.59
C ALA A 170 -11.71 -18.44 -12.49
N ARG A 171 -12.22 -19.64 -12.23
CA ARG A 171 -13.39 -20.22 -12.90
C ARG A 171 -14.72 -19.54 -12.55
N SER A 172 -14.80 -18.89 -11.39
CA SER A 172 -15.99 -18.17 -10.92
C SER A 172 -15.61 -16.90 -10.15
N ALA A 173 -16.57 -15.99 -9.95
CA ALA A 173 -16.38 -14.80 -9.15
C ALA A 173 -16.10 -15.12 -7.68
N ASP A 174 -16.82 -16.09 -7.12
CA ASP A 174 -16.65 -16.52 -5.72
C ASP A 174 -15.26 -17.10 -5.49
N ALA A 175 -14.78 -18.00 -6.38
CA ALA A 175 -13.44 -18.57 -6.27
C ALA A 175 -12.35 -17.49 -6.38
N ALA A 176 -12.54 -16.47 -7.24
CA ALA A 176 -11.60 -15.35 -7.32
C ALA A 176 -11.53 -14.58 -6.00
N LEU A 177 -12.70 -14.27 -5.42
CA LEU A 177 -12.79 -13.49 -4.18
C LEU A 177 -12.20 -14.26 -3.00
N GLU A 178 -12.56 -15.53 -2.81
CA GLU A 178 -12.03 -16.38 -1.73
C GLU A 178 -10.49 -16.49 -1.80
N ALA A 179 -9.93 -16.63 -3.01
CA ALA A 179 -8.48 -16.67 -3.19
C ALA A 179 -7.82 -15.30 -2.95
N ALA A 180 -8.48 -14.20 -3.34
CA ALA A 180 -7.98 -12.86 -3.09
C ALA A 180 -7.99 -12.53 -1.60
N GLU A 181 -9.07 -12.85 -0.87
CA GLU A 181 -9.17 -12.68 0.58
C GLU A 181 -8.10 -13.49 1.30
N ALA A 182 -7.89 -14.76 0.91
CA ALA A 182 -6.82 -15.58 1.46
C ALA A 182 -5.42 -14.98 1.24
N ALA A 183 -5.19 -14.36 0.08
CA ALA A 183 -3.94 -13.68 -0.19
C ALA A 183 -3.78 -12.38 0.61
N VAL A 184 -4.85 -11.61 0.78
CA VAL A 184 -4.88 -10.43 1.64
C VAL A 184 -4.55 -10.82 3.07
N ASP A 185 -5.17 -11.86 3.61
CA ASP A 185 -4.93 -12.36 4.96
C ASP A 185 -3.49 -12.84 5.16
N ALA A 186 -2.91 -13.50 4.14
CA ALA A 186 -1.52 -13.94 4.18
C ALA A 186 -0.51 -12.78 4.12
N ILE A 187 -0.88 -11.65 3.51
CA ILE A 187 -0.05 -10.44 3.44
C ILE A 187 -0.29 -9.52 4.65
N ALA A 188 -1.45 -9.60 5.29
CA ALA A 188 -1.84 -8.74 6.40
C ALA A 188 -0.80 -8.81 7.53
N GLY A 189 -0.32 -7.64 7.97
CA GLY A 189 0.69 -7.55 9.01
C GLY A 189 2.13 -7.83 8.55
N HIS A 190 2.36 -8.18 7.27
CA HIS A 190 3.71 -8.35 6.74
C HIS A 190 4.47 -7.01 6.83
N PRO A 191 5.61 -6.96 7.55
CA PRO A 191 6.35 -5.72 7.70
C PRO A 191 6.80 -5.16 6.35
N GLY A 192 6.72 -3.85 6.22
CA GLY A 192 7.22 -3.09 5.09
C GLY A 192 6.32 -3.08 3.86
N VAL A 193 5.11 -3.61 3.90
CA VAL A 193 4.19 -3.60 2.76
C VAL A 193 2.78 -3.14 3.12
N ILE A 194 2.04 -2.67 2.10
CA ILE A 194 0.62 -2.33 2.19
C ILE A 194 -0.13 -2.77 0.93
N LEU A 195 -1.44 -2.99 1.09
CA LEU A 195 -2.40 -3.22 0.01
C LEU A 195 -3.35 -2.00 -0.07
N PRO A 196 -3.10 -0.99 -0.92
CA PRO A 196 -3.80 0.30 -0.84
C PRO A 196 -5.25 0.27 -1.35
N PHE A 197 -5.65 -0.77 -2.07
CA PHE A 197 -6.99 -0.87 -2.65
C PHE A 197 -8.04 -1.32 -1.63
N PRO A 198 -9.35 -1.17 -1.91
CA PRO A 198 -10.42 -1.53 -0.97
C PRO A 198 -10.33 -3.01 -0.58
N GLY A 199 -10.18 -3.28 0.72
CA GLY A 199 -9.96 -4.65 1.22
C GLY A 199 -8.68 -5.30 0.70
N GLY A 200 -7.76 -4.53 0.12
CA GLY A 200 -6.54 -5.01 -0.53
C GLY A 200 -6.72 -5.58 -1.94
N VAL A 201 -7.93 -5.48 -2.54
CA VAL A 201 -8.26 -6.16 -3.80
C VAL A 201 -8.71 -5.17 -4.88
N VAL A 202 -8.27 -5.43 -6.11
CA VAL A 202 -8.59 -4.67 -7.31
C VAL A 202 -9.44 -5.52 -8.25
N ARG A 203 -10.66 -5.05 -8.53
CA ARG A 203 -11.54 -5.68 -9.53
C ARG A 203 -11.46 -5.05 -10.92
N SER A 204 -10.94 -3.82 -11.01
CA SER A 204 -11.11 -2.99 -12.20
C SER A 204 -10.07 -3.25 -13.28
N GLY A 205 -8.83 -3.60 -12.90
CA GLY A 205 -7.68 -3.81 -13.79
C GLY A 205 -7.47 -2.71 -14.84
N SER A 206 -6.42 -1.90 -14.71
CA SER A 206 -6.18 -0.81 -15.67
C SER A 206 -5.06 -1.12 -16.66
N LYS A 207 -5.17 -0.57 -17.88
CA LYS A 207 -4.06 -0.42 -18.83
C LYS A 207 -3.75 1.06 -19.05
N VAL A 208 -2.53 1.35 -19.49
CA VAL A 208 -2.11 2.70 -19.86
C VAL A 208 -2.84 3.19 -21.10
N GLY A 209 -3.32 4.43 -21.04
CA GLY A 209 -4.00 5.11 -22.12
C GLY A 209 -5.43 4.61 -22.36
N SER A 210 -5.99 5.03 -23.48
CA SER A 210 -7.31 4.59 -23.97
C SER A 210 -7.30 4.47 -25.49
N ARG A 211 -8.04 3.48 -26.01
CA ARG A 211 -8.22 3.29 -27.46
C ARG A 211 -9.04 4.41 -28.11
N ARG A 212 -9.92 5.06 -27.34
CA ARG A 212 -10.90 6.03 -27.86
C ARG A 212 -10.63 7.47 -27.45
N ILE A 213 -10.07 7.68 -26.25
CA ILE A 213 -9.95 9.02 -25.65
C ILE A 213 -8.47 9.31 -25.39
N LYS A 214 -7.88 10.22 -26.18
CA LYS A 214 -6.44 10.53 -26.08
C LYS A 214 -6.02 11.14 -24.74
N SER A 215 -6.90 11.89 -24.08
CA SER A 215 -6.63 12.54 -22.78
C SER A 215 -6.73 11.58 -21.59
N MET A 216 -7.21 10.36 -21.79
CA MET A 216 -7.44 9.40 -20.71
C MET A 216 -6.15 8.66 -20.38
N ILE A 217 -5.64 8.85 -19.16
CA ILE A 217 -4.36 8.30 -18.69
C ILE A 217 -4.44 6.77 -18.50
N ALA A 218 -5.58 6.26 -18.05
CA ALA A 218 -5.80 4.84 -17.82
C ALA A 218 -7.23 4.45 -18.22
N SER A 219 -7.39 3.23 -18.73
CA SER A 219 -8.69 2.63 -19.06
C SER A 219 -8.72 1.16 -18.67
N THR A 220 -9.87 0.50 -18.81
CA THR A 220 -10.02 -0.94 -18.51
C THR A 220 -8.99 -1.77 -19.28
N ASN A 221 -8.40 -2.76 -18.60
CA ASN A 221 -7.53 -3.73 -19.23
C ASN A 221 -8.37 -4.81 -19.92
N ASP A 222 -8.84 -4.48 -21.12
CA ASP A 222 -9.77 -5.30 -21.89
C ASP A 222 -9.24 -6.72 -22.18
N ALA A 223 -7.93 -6.91 -22.26
CA ALA A 223 -7.33 -8.24 -22.41
C ALA A 223 -7.67 -9.20 -21.25
N PHE A 224 -7.89 -8.64 -20.05
CA PHE A 224 -8.23 -9.39 -18.83
C PHE A 224 -9.71 -9.26 -18.44
N CYS A 225 -10.58 -8.76 -19.32
CA CYS A 225 -12.02 -8.68 -19.06
C CYS A 225 -12.74 -9.92 -19.63
N PRO A 226 -13.29 -10.83 -18.80
CA PRO A 226 -14.00 -12.02 -19.28
C PRO A 226 -15.18 -11.69 -20.21
N THR A 227 -15.89 -10.59 -19.94
CA THR A 227 -17.05 -10.12 -20.71
C THR A 227 -16.70 -9.61 -22.10
N LEU A 228 -15.42 -9.29 -22.37
CA LEU A 228 -14.97 -8.74 -23.65
C LEU A 228 -14.31 -9.78 -24.55
N ARG A 229 -14.26 -11.04 -24.13
CA ARG A 229 -13.56 -12.15 -24.83
C ARG A 229 -13.92 -12.28 -26.31
N ALA A 230 -15.17 -11.98 -26.68
CA ALA A 230 -15.65 -12.06 -28.07
C ALA A 230 -15.30 -10.84 -28.94
N ILE A 231 -14.91 -9.71 -28.35
CA ILE A 231 -14.76 -8.43 -29.07
C ILE A 231 -13.36 -7.80 -28.92
N THR A 232 -12.48 -8.41 -28.12
CA THR A 232 -11.08 -7.99 -27.98
C THR A 232 -10.15 -9.19 -27.94
N ARG A 233 -8.85 -8.94 -28.14
CA ARG A 233 -7.81 -9.96 -27.97
C ARG A 233 -7.65 -10.26 -26.48
N THR A 234 -8.22 -11.37 -26.04
CA THR A 234 -8.13 -11.82 -24.65
C THR A 234 -6.74 -12.39 -24.33
N ALA A 235 -6.28 -12.16 -23.10
CA ALA A 235 -5.16 -12.85 -22.47
C ALA A 235 -5.62 -14.01 -21.57
N LEU A 236 -6.94 -14.22 -21.43
CA LEU A 236 -7.51 -15.18 -20.49
C LEU A 236 -7.60 -16.58 -21.10
N PRO A 237 -7.20 -17.63 -20.38
CA PRO A 237 -7.60 -19.01 -20.69
C PRO A 237 -9.12 -19.15 -20.82
N ALA A 238 -9.58 -20.14 -21.59
CA ALA A 238 -11.01 -20.34 -21.89
C ALA A 238 -11.88 -20.47 -20.62
N ASP A 239 -11.36 -21.16 -19.60
CA ASP A 239 -12.08 -21.51 -18.38
C ASP A 239 -12.16 -20.38 -17.34
N VAL A 240 -11.60 -19.20 -17.64
CA VAL A 240 -11.54 -18.06 -16.70
C VAL A 240 -12.75 -17.16 -16.90
N ASN A 241 -13.52 -16.96 -15.82
CA ASN A 241 -14.73 -16.13 -15.80
C ASN A 241 -14.66 -14.95 -14.83
N SER A 242 -13.63 -14.89 -13.97
CA SER A 242 -13.38 -13.77 -13.08
C SER A 242 -11.88 -13.54 -12.90
N VAL A 243 -11.50 -12.27 -12.77
CA VAL A 243 -10.12 -11.86 -12.52
C VAL A 243 -10.13 -10.83 -11.41
N LEU A 244 -9.30 -11.05 -10.38
CA LEU A 244 -8.99 -10.06 -9.35
C LEU A 244 -7.48 -9.84 -9.31
N GLU A 245 -7.09 -8.66 -8.86
CA GLU A 245 -5.69 -8.23 -8.78
C GLU A 245 -5.39 -7.82 -7.34
N LEU A 246 -4.21 -8.17 -6.85
CA LEU A 246 -3.64 -7.59 -5.64
C LEU A 246 -2.51 -6.66 -6.05
N VAL A 247 -2.57 -5.41 -5.58
CA VAL A 247 -1.50 -4.43 -5.74
C VAL A 247 -0.82 -4.23 -4.38
N ILE A 248 0.48 -4.40 -4.37
CA ILE A 248 1.36 -4.39 -3.21
C ILE A 248 2.36 -3.26 -3.39
N ASN A 249 2.41 -2.39 -2.40
CA ASN A 249 3.48 -1.42 -2.28
C ASN A 249 4.31 -1.72 -1.04
N GLY A 250 5.56 -1.27 -1.03
CA GLY A 250 6.42 -1.48 0.12
C GLY A 250 7.62 -0.54 0.21
N VAL A 251 8.32 -0.67 1.32
CA VAL A 251 9.51 0.13 1.67
C VAL A 251 10.72 -0.23 0.81
N ASP A 252 10.77 -1.46 0.30
CA ASP A 252 11.84 -1.93 -0.57
C ASP A 252 11.36 -3.10 -1.45
N VAL A 253 12.24 -3.50 -2.37
CA VAL A 253 12.02 -4.59 -3.30
C VAL A 253 11.87 -5.96 -2.60
N PRO A 254 12.75 -6.36 -1.67
CA PRO A 254 12.61 -7.63 -0.94
C PRO A 254 11.27 -7.77 -0.20
N ALA A 255 10.78 -6.72 0.45
CA ALA A 255 9.51 -6.73 1.17
C ALA A 255 8.34 -7.02 0.21
N VAL A 256 8.29 -6.34 -0.93
CA VAL A 256 7.25 -6.57 -1.96
C VAL A 256 7.35 -7.99 -2.53
N ALA A 257 8.55 -8.48 -2.85
CA ALA A 257 8.73 -9.84 -3.36
C ALA A 257 8.30 -10.92 -2.35
N SER A 258 8.61 -10.72 -1.06
CA SER A 258 8.19 -11.61 0.03
C SER A 258 6.67 -11.64 0.16
N ALA A 259 6.03 -10.46 0.16
CA ALA A 259 4.57 -10.33 0.21
C ALA A 259 3.88 -10.98 -1.00
N MET A 260 4.43 -10.79 -2.22
CA MET A 260 3.96 -11.47 -3.41
C MET A 260 4.05 -12.99 -3.27
N LYS A 261 5.16 -13.52 -2.75
CA LYS A 261 5.35 -14.97 -2.58
C LYS A 261 4.27 -15.58 -1.68
N VAL A 262 4.05 -14.99 -0.50
CA VAL A 262 3.07 -15.52 0.47
C VAL A 262 1.63 -15.34 -0.03
N GLY A 263 1.33 -14.21 -0.67
CA GLY A 263 0.02 -13.97 -1.28
C GLY A 263 -0.29 -14.91 -2.43
N ILE A 264 0.68 -15.17 -3.32
CA ILE A 264 0.51 -16.11 -4.43
C ILE A 264 0.32 -17.53 -3.92
N ASP A 265 1.11 -17.99 -2.93
CA ASP A 265 0.92 -19.33 -2.36
C ASP A 265 -0.48 -19.49 -1.75
N ALA A 266 -0.95 -18.49 -1.01
CA ALA A 266 -2.27 -18.50 -0.37
C ALA A 266 -3.44 -18.41 -1.38
N ALA A 267 -3.24 -17.70 -2.49
CA ALA A 267 -4.21 -17.62 -3.59
C ALA A 267 -4.30 -18.91 -4.40
N CYS A 268 -3.29 -19.79 -4.39
CA CYS A 268 -3.30 -21.04 -5.13
C CYS A 268 -4.26 -22.06 -4.49
N ARG A 269 -5.55 -21.96 -4.83
CA ARG A 269 -6.67 -22.74 -4.30
C ARG A 269 -7.47 -23.41 -5.42
N ASP A 270 -8.41 -24.27 -5.05
CA ASP A 270 -9.36 -24.84 -6.02
C ASP A 270 -10.17 -23.73 -6.71
N GLY A 271 -10.58 -23.99 -7.95
CA GLY A 271 -11.25 -22.99 -8.79
C GLY A 271 -10.32 -21.94 -9.42
N ILE A 272 -9.04 -21.86 -9.02
CA ILE A 272 -8.06 -20.97 -9.64
C ILE A 272 -7.38 -21.66 -10.83
N VAL A 273 -7.45 -21.02 -11.99
CA VAL A 273 -6.88 -21.54 -13.24
C VAL A 273 -5.40 -21.18 -13.34
N ALA A 274 -5.08 -19.92 -13.08
CA ALA A 274 -3.71 -19.42 -13.16
C ALA A 274 -3.49 -18.19 -12.28
N ILE A 275 -2.22 -17.95 -11.95
CA ILE A 275 -1.72 -16.69 -11.43
C ILE A 275 -0.88 -16.01 -12.51
N SER A 276 -1.21 -14.77 -12.81
CA SER A 276 -0.51 -13.90 -13.77
C SER A 276 -0.06 -12.60 -13.08
N ALA A 277 0.47 -11.65 -13.84
CA ALA A 277 0.85 -10.33 -13.34
C ALA A 277 0.71 -9.26 -14.44
N GLY A 278 0.36 -8.05 -14.02
CA GLY A 278 0.30 -6.87 -14.87
C GLY A 278 1.68 -6.26 -15.10
N ASN A 279 2.01 -6.04 -16.37
CA ASN A 279 3.19 -5.28 -16.79
C ASN A 279 2.87 -4.45 -18.05
N TYR A 280 3.82 -3.59 -18.41
CA TYR A 280 3.73 -2.62 -19.50
C TYR A 280 4.82 -2.88 -20.55
N GLY A 281 5.26 -4.13 -20.65
CA GLY A 281 6.31 -4.58 -21.56
C GLY A 281 7.73 -4.25 -21.11
N GLY A 282 7.95 -3.94 -19.83
CA GLY A 282 9.27 -3.65 -19.24
C GLY A 282 9.83 -2.31 -19.66
N LYS A 283 8.96 -1.32 -19.89
CA LYS A 283 9.31 -0.02 -20.49
C LYS A 283 9.03 1.18 -19.59
N LEU A 284 8.26 1.01 -18.52
CA LEU A 284 7.78 2.09 -17.67
C LEU A 284 8.35 1.99 -16.26
N GLY A 285 8.24 0.83 -15.63
CA GLY A 285 8.67 0.58 -14.26
C GLY A 285 10.08 -0.04 -14.23
N PRO A 286 11.00 0.44 -13.38
CA PRO A 286 12.34 -0.14 -13.27
C PRO A 286 12.38 -1.40 -12.40
N HIS A 287 11.27 -1.83 -11.79
CA HIS A 287 11.25 -3.00 -10.91
C HIS A 287 10.43 -4.11 -11.55
N HIS A 288 11.06 -5.26 -11.83
CA HIS A 288 10.43 -6.40 -12.50
C HIS A 288 10.36 -7.62 -11.59
N PHE A 289 9.18 -7.90 -11.04
CA PHE A 289 8.93 -9.02 -10.13
C PHE A 289 8.54 -10.27 -10.92
N HIS A 290 9.53 -11.08 -11.31
CA HIS A 290 9.29 -12.31 -12.08
C HIS A 290 8.64 -13.39 -11.22
N LEU A 291 7.38 -13.75 -11.53
CA LEU A 291 6.57 -14.61 -10.67
C LEU A 291 7.24 -15.96 -10.38
N ARG A 292 7.75 -16.63 -11.41
CA ARG A 292 8.36 -17.94 -11.24
C ARG A 292 9.66 -17.90 -10.42
N LYS A 293 10.43 -16.82 -10.51
CA LYS A 293 11.64 -16.62 -9.71
C LYS A 293 11.29 -16.40 -8.24
N ILE A 294 10.29 -15.56 -7.97
CA ILE A 294 9.74 -15.33 -6.63
C ILE A 294 9.29 -16.65 -6.00
N MET A 295 8.51 -17.44 -6.75
CA MET A 295 7.99 -18.72 -6.25
C MET A 295 9.09 -19.77 -6.07
N ALA A 296 10.17 -19.72 -6.85
CA ALA A 296 11.34 -20.59 -6.68
C ALA A 296 12.26 -20.17 -5.51
N GLY A 297 12.05 -18.99 -4.91
CA GLY A 297 12.88 -18.48 -3.82
C GLY A 297 14.20 -17.84 -4.27
N ASP A 298 14.31 -17.46 -5.54
CA ASP A 298 15.48 -16.76 -6.06
C ASP A 298 15.49 -15.30 -5.58
N THR A 299 16.51 -14.91 -4.82
CA THR A 299 16.65 -13.56 -4.26
C THR A 299 16.98 -12.49 -5.31
N SER A 300 17.31 -12.89 -6.56
CA SER A 300 17.50 -11.97 -7.69
C SER A 300 16.19 -11.62 -8.43
N ALA A 301 15.04 -12.12 -7.96
CA ALA A 301 13.76 -12.11 -8.66
C ALA A 301 13.17 -10.74 -9.02
N ALA A 302 13.80 -9.65 -8.57
CA ALA A 302 13.28 -8.30 -8.70
C ALA A 302 14.29 -7.28 -9.29
N THR A 303 15.38 -7.75 -9.90
CA THR A 303 16.32 -6.88 -10.62
C THR A 303 16.13 -6.98 -12.13
N GLY A 304 15.83 -5.84 -12.75
CA GLY A 304 15.80 -5.59 -14.19
C GLY A 304 16.13 -4.14 -14.44
#